data_AF-A0AAE1DWD7-F1
#
_entry.id   AF-A0AAE1DWD7-F1
#
_cell.length_a   1.000
_cell.length_b   1.000
_cell.length_c   1.000
_cell.angle_alpha   90.00
_cell.angle_beta   90.00
_cell.angle_gamma   90.00
#
_symmetry.space_group_name_H-M   'P 1'
#
loop_
_entity.id
_entity.type
_entity.pdbx_description
1 polymer ?
#
loop_
_entity_poly.entity_id
_entity_poly.type
_entity_poly.pdbx_seq_one_letter_code
_entity_poly.pdbx_strand_id
1 'polypeptide(L)'
;MPLVWADNADAISKEYAGTGALKTDFTRTGKRTTSGALQDGYNSALRYIKNNFLDGNRQDAIDLFLGNYTVEESEGVTLKSPLDLERDWKYYAVPVIFIVAFSMFVVSVLLPDEHLSEQMMYVLFWGMASVMSMATIFMYGMAFVDQPRLAAAKFKAE
;
A
#
# COMPACT_ATOMS: atom_id res chain seq x y z
N MET A 1 -21.12 -14.71 25.43
CA MET A 1 -21.14 -13.23 25.22
C MET A 1 -19.87 -12.72 24.53
N PRO A 2 -18.63 -13.05 24.96
CA PRO A 2 -17.41 -12.49 24.35
C PRO A 2 -17.17 -12.95 22.90
N LEU A 3 -17.56 -14.20 22.57
CA LEU A 3 -17.48 -14.75 21.21
C LEU A 3 -18.35 -13.97 20.22
N VAL A 4 -19.63 -13.76 20.53
CA VAL A 4 -20.58 -13.01 19.68
C VAL A 4 -20.09 -11.58 19.45
N TRP A 5 -19.53 -10.94 20.47
CA TRP A 5 -18.93 -9.61 20.34
C TRP A 5 -17.70 -9.61 19.42
N ALA A 6 -16.82 -10.60 19.55
CA ALA A 6 -15.66 -10.73 18.68
C ALA A 6 -16.07 -11.04 17.22
N ASP A 7 -17.10 -11.87 17.01
CA ASP A 7 -17.65 -12.18 15.68
C ASP A 7 -18.27 -10.93 15.03
N ASN A 8 -19.03 -10.15 15.81
CA ASN A 8 -19.59 -8.88 15.34
C ASN A 8 -18.49 -7.87 14.98
N ALA A 9 -17.45 -7.74 15.82
CA ALA A 9 -16.31 -6.88 15.52
C ALA A 9 -15.59 -7.32 14.23
N ASP A 10 -15.40 -8.63 14.04
CA ASP A 10 -14.83 -9.19 12.83
C ASP A 10 -15.67 -8.89 11.57
N ALA A 11 -17.00 -9.00 11.67
CA ALA A 11 -17.91 -8.68 10.58
C ALA A 11 -17.83 -7.19 10.20
N ILE A 12 -17.96 -6.29 11.17
CA ILE A 12 -17.87 -4.84 10.94
C ILE A 12 -16.50 -4.46 10.35
N SER A 13 -15.42 -5.04 10.87
CA SER A 13 -14.06 -4.76 10.38
C SER A 13 -13.87 -5.20 8.93
N LYS A 14 -14.49 -6.30 8.50
CA LYS A 14 -14.41 -6.76 7.10
C LYS A 14 -15.10 -5.81 6.14
N GLU A 15 -16.28 -5.31 6.50
CA GLU A 15 -17.01 -4.36 5.66
C GLU A 15 -16.25 -3.02 5.52
N TYR A 16 -15.74 -2.52 6.64
CA TYR A 16 -15.04 -1.24 6.70
C TYR A 16 -13.64 -1.31 6.10
N ALA A 17 -12.79 -2.20 6.63
CA ALA A 17 -11.36 -2.24 6.32
C ALA A 17 -10.94 -3.42 5.43
N GLY A 18 -11.88 -4.27 5.01
CA GLY A 18 -11.58 -5.44 4.19
C GLY A 18 -10.83 -6.56 4.91
N THR A 19 -10.63 -6.47 6.23
CA THR A 19 -9.89 -7.46 7.03
C THR A 19 -10.63 -7.77 8.33
N GLY A 20 -10.32 -8.91 8.97
CA GLY A 20 -10.80 -9.18 10.32
C GLY A 20 -10.32 -8.13 11.33
N ALA A 21 -10.98 -8.10 12.49
CA ALA A 21 -10.63 -7.21 13.57
C ALA A 21 -9.27 -7.61 14.17
N LEU A 22 -8.60 -6.64 14.79
CA LEU A 22 -7.35 -6.88 15.51
C LEU A 22 -7.66 -7.25 16.97
N LYS A 23 -6.75 -7.99 17.61
CA LYS A 23 -6.81 -8.38 19.03
C LYS A 23 -8.09 -9.15 19.40
N THR A 24 -8.68 -9.88 18.45
CA THR A 24 -9.88 -10.69 18.70
C THR A 24 -9.62 -11.81 19.70
N ASP A 25 -8.38 -12.26 19.84
CA ASP A 25 -7.95 -13.23 20.84
C ASP A 25 -8.17 -12.75 22.27
N PHE A 26 -7.87 -11.47 22.56
CA PHE A 26 -8.19 -10.85 23.85
C PHE A 26 -9.68 -10.82 24.12
N THR A 27 -10.51 -10.46 23.14
CA THR A 27 -11.96 -10.42 23.30
C THR A 27 -12.55 -11.82 23.50
N ARG A 28 -11.99 -12.85 22.84
CA ARG A 28 -12.49 -14.22 22.91
C ARG A 28 -12.04 -14.96 24.17
N THR A 29 -10.80 -14.78 24.59
CA THR A 29 -10.16 -15.61 25.63
C THR A 29 -9.72 -14.82 26.86
N GLY A 30 -9.75 -13.49 26.83
CA GLY A 30 -9.26 -12.63 27.89
C GLY A 30 -7.73 -12.57 28.02
N LYS A 31 -6.99 -13.26 27.14
CA LYS A 31 -5.52 -13.34 27.18
C LYS A 31 -4.92 -13.13 25.79
N ARG A 32 -3.68 -12.62 25.75
CA ARG A 32 -2.92 -12.51 24.50
C ARG A 32 -2.36 -13.86 24.10
N THR A 33 -2.55 -14.22 22.83
CA THR A 33 -1.96 -15.39 22.20
C THR A 33 -0.91 -14.99 21.18
N THR A 34 0.13 -15.80 20.99
CA THR A 34 1.16 -15.58 19.97
C THR A 34 0.58 -15.70 18.56
N SER A 35 -0.35 -16.64 18.34
CA SER A 35 -1.11 -16.78 17.10
C SER A 35 -1.97 -15.55 16.80
N GLY A 36 -2.65 -14.99 17.81
CA GLY A 36 -3.40 -13.75 17.68
C GLY A 36 -2.51 -12.55 17.31
N ALA A 37 -1.28 -12.50 17.83
CA ALA A 37 -0.31 -11.48 17.44
C ALA A 37 0.14 -11.58 15.99
N LEU A 38 0.38 -12.79 15.48
CA LEU A 38 0.69 -13.01 14.07
C LEU A 38 -0.49 -12.66 13.17
N GLN A 39 -1.71 -13.05 13.55
CA GLN A 39 -2.93 -12.71 12.81
C GLN A 39 -3.13 -11.19 12.74
N ASP A 40 -2.86 -10.48 13.83
CA ASP A 40 -2.93 -9.02 13.85
C ASP A 40 -1.93 -8.38 12.88
N GLY A 41 -0.70 -8.91 12.84
CA GLY A 41 0.32 -8.46 11.89
C GLY A 41 -0.14 -8.64 10.44
N TYR A 42 -0.67 -9.82 10.12
CA TYR A 42 -1.22 -10.11 8.79
C TYR A 42 -2.38 -9.19 8.43
N ASN A 43 -3.38 -9.04 9.32
CA ASN A 43 -4.52 -8.16 9.11
C ASN A 43 -4.08 -6.70 8.92
N SER A 44 -3.09 -6.24 9.69
CA SER A 44 -2.57 -4.87 9.60
C SER A 44 -1.83 -4.64 8.29
N ALA A 45 -1.01 -5.58 7.84
CA ALA A 45 -0.31 -5.50 6.56
C ALA A 45 -1.29 -5.48 5.38
N LEU A 46 -2.30 -6.37 5.40
CA LEU A 46 -3.32 -6.42 4.37
C LEU A 46 -4.16 -5.12 4.33
N ARG A 47 -4.53 -4.60 5.52
CA ARG A 47 -5.25 -3.32 5.63
C ARG A 47 -4.41 -2.16 5.11
N TYR A 48 -3.12 -2.12 5.42
CA TYR A 48 -2.21 -1.11 4.87
C TYR A 48 -2.20 -1.15 3.34
N ILE A 49 -2.11 -2.34 2.74
CA ILE A 49 -2.12 -2.50 1.29
C ILE A 49 -3.45 -2.05 0.69
N LYS A 50 -4.58 -2.55 1.22
CA LYS A 50 -5.91 -2.19 0.73
C LYS A 50 -6.17 -0.69 0.78
N ASN A 51 -5.90 -0.08 1.95
CA ASN A 51 -6.18 1.32 2.19
C ASN A 51 -5.29 2.26 1.35
N ASN A 52 -4.03 1.87 1.07
CA ASN A 52 -3.12 2.75 0.32
C ASN A 52 -3.15 2.52 -1.20
N PHE A 53 -3.46 1.32 -1.69
CA PHE A 53 -3.27 1.00 -3.12
C PHE A 53 -4.55 0.63 -3.87
N LEU A 54 -5.65 0.36 -3.15
CA LEU A 54 -6.90 -0.10 -3.76
C LEU A 54 -8.12 0.77 -3.40
N ASP A 55 -7.99 1.60 -2.36
CA ASP A 55 -9.13 2.31 -1.78
C ASP A 55 -9.59 3.51 -2.63
N GLY A 56 -8.68 4.18 -3.33
CA GLY A 56 -9.03 5.29 -4.23
C GLY A 56 -10.05 4.88 -5.29
N ASN A 57 -9.75 3.80 -6.04
CA ASN A 57 -10.69 3.25 -7.02
C ASN A 57 -12.02 2.78 -6.40
N ARG A 58 -11.99 2.23 -5.17
CA ARG A 58 -13.20 1.80 -4.46
C ARG A 58 -14.08 3.01 -4.12
N GLN A 59 -13.47 4.09 -3.65
CA GLN A 59 -14.16 5.32 -3.31
C GLN A 59 -14.74 5.99 -4.56
N ASP A 60 -13.99 6.03 -5.67
CA ASP A 60 -14.50 6.55 -6.95
C ASP A 60 -15.73 5.77 -7.44
N ALA A 61 -15.73 4.45 -7.31
CA ALA A 61 -16.90 3.63 -7.64
C ALA A 61 -18.13 3.95 -6.75
N ILE A 62 -17.91 4.19 -5.46
CA ILE A 62 -18.97 4.60 -4.53
C ILE A 62 -19.52 5.98 -4.91
N ASP A 63 -18.66 6.93 -5.27
CA ASP A 63 -19.08 8.28 -5.66
C ASP A 63 -19.90 8.28 -6.95
N LEU A 64 -19.57 7.42 -7.93
CA LEU A 64 -20.41 7.20 -9.11
C LEU A 64 -21.76 6.57 -8.75
N PHE A 65 -21.75 5.53 -7.92
CA PHE A 65 -22.97 4.80 -7.56
C PHE A 65 -23.96 5.67 -6.77
N LEU A 66 -23.46 6.52 -5.87
CA LEU A 66 -24.28 7.44 -5.08
C LEU A 66 -24.67 8.71 -5.84
N GLY A 67 -24.16 8.92 -7.06
CA GLY A 67 -24.39 10.13 -7.85
C GLY A 67 -23.68 11.37 -7.29
N ASN A 68 -22.64 11.19 -6.47
CA ASN A 68 -21.81 12.29 -5.97
C ASN A 68 -20.96 12.95 -7.08
N TYR A 69 -20.73 12.20 -8.16
CA TYR A 69 -20.10 12.65 -9.40
C TYR A 69 -21.04 12.39 -10.57
N THR A 70 -21.24 13.38 -11.44
CA THR A 70 -22.02 13.25 -12.67
C THR A 70 -21.06 13.30 -13.85
N VAL A 71 -21.09 12.27 -14.70
CA VAL A 71 -20.23 12.19 -15.88
C VAL A 71 -20.83 13.04 -17.00
N GLU A 72 -20.08 14.01 -17.52
CA GLU A 72 -20.49 14.79 -18.70
C GLU A 72 -20.37 13.96 -19.99
N GLU A 73 -21.24 14.20 -20.97
CA GLU A 73 -21.20 13.48 -22.27
C GLU A 73 -19.89 13.70 -23.06
N SER A 74 -19.19 14.80 -22.76
CA SER A 74 -17.92 15.19 -23.35
C SER A 74 -16.71 14.50 -22.70
N GLU A 75 -16.85 13.93 -21.49
CA GLU A 75 -15.78 13.24 -20.76
C GLU A 75 -15.41 11.91 -21.43
N GLY A 76 -14.10 11.71 -21.67
CA GLY A 76 -13.58 10.54 -22.38
C GLY A 76 -13.70 10.62 -23.91
N VAL A 77 -14.38 11.65 -24.45
CA VAL A 77 -14.51 11.89 -25.89
C VAL A 77 -13.70 13.12 -26.30
N THR A 78 -14.02 14.28 -25.74
CA THR A 78 -13.34 15.56 -26.02
C THR A 78 -12.61 16.11 -24.81
N LEU A 79 -13.10 15.83 -23.60
CA LEU A 79 -12.46 16.18 -22.33
C LEU A 79 -11.76 14.95 -21.76
N LYS A 80 -10.58 15.15 -21.16
CA LYS A 80 -9.86 14.06 -20.48
C LYS A 80 -10.67 13.62 -19.26
N SER A 81 -10.93 12.32 -19.14
CA SER A 81 -11.65 11.78 -17.98
C SER A 81 -10.80 11.94 -16.71
N PRO A 82 -11.38 12.36 -15.57
CA PRO A 82 -10.65 12.41 -14.29
C PRO A 82 -10.15 11.04 -13.81
N LEU A 83 -10.73 9.95 -14.32
CA LEU A 83 -10.29 8.57 -14.02
C LEU A 83 -9.07 8.16 -14.84
N ASP A 84 -8.79 8.84 -15.96
CA ASP A 84 -7.68 8.52 -16.86
C ASP A 84 -6.34 8.94 -16.22
N LEU A 85 -5.59 7.92 -15.79
CA LEU A 85 -4.41 8.07 -14.96
C LEU A 85 -3.13 7.87 -15.78
N GLU A 86 -2.43 8.97 -16.01
CA GLU A 86 -1.04 8.91 -16.46
C GLU A 86 -0.12 8.87 -15.24
N ARG A 87 0.12 7.65 -14.71
CA ARG A 87 1.19 7.46 -13.72
C ARG A 87 2.53 7.46 -14.46
N ASP A 88 3.39 8.39 -14.07
CA ASP A 88 4.78 8.45 -14.55
C ASP A 88 5.49 7.11 -14.26
N TRP A 89 6.25 6.60 -15.24
CA TRP A 89 6.90 5.29 -15.19
C TRP A 89 7.81 5.12 -13.96
N LYS A 90 8.34 6.23 -13.43
CA LYS A 90 9.15 6.27 -12.21
C LYS A 90 8.46 5.63 -11.00
N TYR A 91 7.14 5.71 -10.90
CA TYR A 91 6.39 5.11 -9.79
C TYR A 91 6.43 3.59 -9.80
N TYR A 92 6.61 2.97 -10.98
CA TYR A 92 6.84 1.54 -11.10
C TYR A 92 8.33 1.20 -11.03
N ALA A 93 9.18 2.04 -11.60
CA ALA A 93 10.62 1.80 -11.66
C ALA A 93 11.30 1.86 -10.29
N VAL A 94 10.99 2.86 -9.45
CA VAL A 94 11.69 3.07 -8.17
C VAL A 94 11.53 1.87 -7.21
N PRO A 95 10.33 1.29 -7.00
CA PRO A 95 10.19 0.08 -6.20
C PRO A 95 10.93 -1.13 -6.77
N VAL A 96 10.93 -1.29 -8.10
CA VAL A 96 11.66 -2.38 -8.77
C VAL A 96 13.17 -2.21 -8.58
N ILE A 97 13.69 -1.00 -8.75
CA ILE A 97 15.09 -0.67 -8.51
C ILE A 97 15.46 -0.97 -7.06
N PHE A 98 14.61 -0.60 -6.09
CA PHE A 98 14.84 -0.90 -4.68
C PHE A 98 14.93 -2.42 -4.43
N ILE A 99 13.98 -3.21 -4.96
CA ILE A 99 13.98 -4.67 -4.78
C ILE A 99 15.27 -5.28 -5.37
N VAL A 100 15.63 -4.91 -6.60
CA VAL A 100 16.84 -5.42 -7.25
C VAL A 100 18.09 -5.02 -6.49
N ALA A 101 18.21 -3.73 -6.12
CA ALA A 101 19.36 -3.22 -5.39
C ALA A 101 19.50 -3.87 -4.02
N PHE A 102 18.40 -4.05 -3.30
CA PHE A 102 18.41 -4.69 -1.99
C PHE A 102 18.75 -6.18 -2.08
N SER A 103 18.19 -6.89 -3.07
CA SER A 103 18.56 -8.29 -3.34
C SER A 103 20.05 -8.41 -3.65
N MET A 104 20.58 -7.56 -4.52
CA MET A 104 22.01 -7.57 -4.85
C MET A 104 22.89 -7.21 -3.64
N PHE A 105 22.48 -6.23 -2.83
CA PHE A 105 23.17 -5.90 -1.58
C PHE A 105 23.25 -7.11 -0.65
N VAL A 106 22.14 -7.82 -0.45
CA VAL A 106 22.12 -9.04 0.38
C VAL A 106 23.03 -10.12 -0.22
N VAL A 107 22.99 -10.33 -1.53
CA VAL A 107 23.87 -11.31 -2.20
C VAL A 107 25.34 -10.95 -2.00
N SER A 108 25.74 -9.68 -2.16
CA SER A 108 27.12 -9.22 -1.96
C SER A 108 27.60 -9.36 -0.51
N VAL A 109 26.69 -9.28 0.47
CA VAL A 109 27.01 -9.51 1.88
C VAL A 109 27.14 -11.00 2.20
N LEU A 110 26.29 -11.85 1.61
CA LEU A 110 26.23 -13.28 1.93
C LEU A 110 27.23 -14.14 1.14
N LEU A 111 27.62 -13.72 -0.07
CA LEU A 111 28.58 -14.44 -0.91
C LEU A 111 29.94 -13.72 -0.88
N PRO A 112 30.89 -14.19 -0.05
CA PRO A 112 32.22 -13.62 0.01
C PRO A 112 33.02 -13.91 -1.26
N ASP A 113 33.82 -12.92 -1.66
CA ASP A 113 34.71 -13.01 -2.83
C ASP A 113 36.18 -13.11 -2.38
N GLU A 114 37.05 -13.65 -3.24
CA GLU A 114 38.49 -13.76 -2.94
C GLU A 114 39.16 -12.38 -2.80
N HIS A 115 38.64 -11.38 -3.53
CA HIS A 115 39.12 -10.00 -3.49
C HIS A 115 38.23 -9.12 -2.60
N LEU A 116 38.66 -8.90 -1.35
CA LEU A 116 37.93 -8.07 -0.37
C LEU A 116 37.60 -6.66 -0.90
N SER A 117 38.50 -6.04 -1.68
CA SER A 117 38.28 -4.71 -2.26
C SER A 117 37.10 -4.68 -3.22
N GLU A 118 36.92 -5.73 -4.01
CA GLU A 118 35.83 -5.85 -4.98
C GLU A 118 34.50 -6.08 -4.27
N GLN A 119 34.48 -7.00 -3.28
CA GLN A 119 33.31 -7.23 -2.45
C GLN A 119 32.85 -5.94 -1.74
N MET A 120 33.78 -5.19 -1.14
CA MET A 120 33.47 -3.92 -0.47
C MET A 120 32.86 -2.90 -1.43
N MET A 121 33.36 -2.81 -2.67
CA MET A 121 32.80 -1.91 -3.67
C MET A 121 31.35 -2.26 -4.02
N TYR A 122 31.05 -3.55 -4.26
CA TYR A 122 29.69 -4.00 -4.57
C TYR A 122 28.72 -3.78 -3.40
N VAL A 123 29.15 -4.09 -2.17
CA VAL A 123 28.35 -3.86 -0.96
C VAL A 123 28.02 -2.38 -0.79
N LEU A 124 29.01 -1.49 -0.96
CA LEU A 124 28.78 -0.05 -0.85
C LEU A 124 27.89 0.49 -1.98
N PHE A 125 28.10 0.03 -3.21
CA PHE A 125 27.31 0.43 -4.37
C PHE A 125 25.84 0.03 -4.22
N TRP A 126 25.56 -1.26 -3.99
CA TRP A 126 24.19 -1.76 -3.85
C TRP A 126 23.53 -1.31 -2.56
N GLY A 127 24.30 -1.15 -1.48
CA GLY A 127 23.83 -0.57 -0.22
C GLY A 127 23.37 0.88 -0.39
N MET A 128 24.19 1.72 -1.04
CA MET A 128 23.84 3.11 -1.32
C MET A 128 22.62 3.21 -2.25
N ALA A 129 22.58 2.41 -3.32
CA ALA A 129 21.43 2.36 -4.23
C ALA A 129 20.13 1.96 -3.50
N SER A 130 20.20 1.00 -2.57
CA SER A 130 19.08 0.59 -1.73
C SER A 130 18.61 1.70 -0.79
N VAL A 131 19.53 2.40 -0.13
CA VAL A 131 19.19 3.51 0.78
C VAL A 131 18.59 4.68 0.01
N MET A 132 19.15 5.06 -1.13
CA MET A 132 18.66 6.18 -1.95
C MET A 132 17.27 5.90 -2.54
N SER A 133 17.06 4.70 -3.08
CA SER A 133 15.76 4.30 -3.61
C SER A 133 14.70 4.22 -2.49
N MET A 134 15.05 3.65 -1.34
CA MET A 134 14.19 3.64 -0.15
C MET A 134 13.84 5.05 0.35
N ALA A 135 14.83 5.94 0.46
CA ALA A 135 14.61 7.32 0.85
C ALA A 135 13.66 8.04 -0.12
N THR A 136 13.79 7.78 -1.42
CA THR A 136 12.89 8.31 -2.45
C THR A 136 11.46 7.82 -2.25
N ILE A 137 11.27 6.52 -1.98
CA ILE A 137 9.94 5.95 -1.69
C ILE A 137 9.30 6.63 -0.48
N PHE A 138 10.06 6.84 0.60
CA PHE A 138 9.54 7.50 1.79
C PHE A 138 9.25 8.99 1.59
N MET A 139 10.15 9.73 0.94
CA MET A 139 9.95 11.16 0.66
C MET A 139 8.74 11.42 -0.23
N TYR A 140 8.50 10.57 -1.22
CA TYR A 140 7.39 10.69 -2.15
C TYR A 140 6.26 9.69 -1.89
N GLY A 141 6.14 9.17 -0.66
CA GLY A 141 5.21 8.09 -0.31
C GLY A 141 3.77 8.35 -0.72
N MET A 142 3.30 9.59 -0.55
CA MET A 142 1.95 10.00 -0.93
C MET A 142 1.65 9.85 -2.43
N ALA A 143 2.66 9.89 -3.29
CA ALA A 143 2.51 9.74 -4.73
C ALA A 143 2.31 8.27 -5.17
N PHE A 144 2.64 7.32 -4.30
CA PHE A 144 2.38 5.89 -4.54
C PHE A 144 0.97 5.49 -4.12
N VAL A 145 0.33 6.27 -3.25
CA VAL A 145 -1.03 6.03 -2.75
C VAL A 145 -2.04 6.22 -3.87
N ASP A 146 -2.99 5.29 -3.98
CA ASP A 146 -4.17 5.41 -4.81
C ASP A 146 -5.20 6.32 -4.13
N GLN A 147 -5.19 7.60 -4.51
CA GLN A 147 -6.12 8.60 -4.00
C GLN A 147 -7.41 8.61 -4.81
N PRO A 148 -8.58 8.87 -4.19
CA PRO A 148 -9.83 9.05 -4.91
C PRO A 148 -9.75 10.28 -5.82
N ARG A 149 -10.27 10.14 -7.04
CA ARG A 149 -10.11 11.12 -8.12
C ARG A 149 -11.38 11.92 -8.34
N LEU A 150 -12.54 11.30 -8.20
CA LEU A 150 -13.83 11.95 -8.41
C LEU A 150 -14.17 12.92 -7.27
N ALA A 151 -13.84 12.55 -6.02
CA ALA A 151 -13.99 13.44 -4.88
C ALA A 151 -13.15 14.73 -5.01
N ALA A 152 -11.95 14.64 -5.59
CA ALA A 152 -11.07 15.79 -5.82
C ALA A 152 -11.56 16.71 -6.96
N ALA A 153 -12.26 16.16 -7.96
CA ALA A 153 -12.84 16.94 -9.05
C ALA A 153 -13.91 17.92 -8.54
N LYS A 154 -14.68 17.53 -7.52
CA LYS A 154 -15.74 18.35 -6.93
C LYS A 154 -15.21 19.68 -6.36
N PHE A 155 -14.05 19.66 -5.72
CA PHE A 155 -13.40 20.87 -5.15
C PHE A 155 -12.82 21.83 -6.19
N LYS A 156 -12.66 21.41 -7.46
CA LYS A 156 -12.18 22.30 -8.54
C LYS A 156 -13.30 22.97 -9.32
N ALA A 157 -14.53 22.47 -9.20
CA ALA A 157 -15.71 22.98 -9.89
C ALA A 157 -16.46 24.07 -9.09
N GLU A 158 -16.21 24.16 -7.78
CA GLU A 158 -16.67 25.23 -6.87
C GLU A 158 -15.64 26.36 -6.77
#